data_AF-A5C2B2-F1
#
_entry.id   AF-A5C2B2-F1
#
_cell.length_a   1.000
_cell.length_b   1.000
_cell.length_c   1.000
_cell.angle_alpha   90.00
_cell.angle_beta   90.00
_cell.angle_gamma   90.00
#
_symmetry.space_group_name_H-M   'P 1'
#
loop_
_entity.id
_entity.type
_entity.pdbx_description
1 polymer ?
#
loop_
_entity_poly.entity_id
_entity_poly.type
_entity_poly.pdbx_seq_one_letter_code
_entity_poly.pdbx_strand_id
1 'polypeptide(L)'
;MAAKLPSLLLLLVLFHNLSAVYSIGVNYGTVADNLASPSEVAAFIKDKTIFDRVKIFDTNPDIINAFANTGIGLTVTVVNLDIPKLVHPNEATNWVATNIVPFYQKTKINYICVGNEITMSGISDLIVNLVPAMKAIHAALQAAGINDIKVTTPHPFSIMASSSPPSSGKFAMEFEQSLLIPMLQFHRETNSPFMVNPYPYFAYSGDLRNFLLFGENEGAHDQATGLTYTNMFDAMVDSVYSAMKSAGFGDVSLVVGETGWSSVGDPGRGIGMEEAKLYNSNLIKHITSGKGTPLMPGKPLETYIFALFNENQKPGPSEQNFGLLKPDFSPVYESGCLRGGQQVQEFETAQPLEGEKTWCVPKRGVPIASLQLNLDFACATVTIKPMVAPWRAAISRTPEESPLSTPVMHSVSTFLERKKLVALRVVATNNYHGCRFHVSRVV
;
A
#
# COMPACT_ATOMS: atom_id res chain seq x y z
N MET A 1 -10.91 59.99 -4.47
CA MET A 1 -10.18 58.74 -4.78
C MET A 1 -10.09 57.84 -3.53
N ALA A 2 -11.22 57.42 -2.94
CA ALA A 2 -11.21 56.73 -1.64
C ALA A 2 -12.21 55.55 -1.57
N ALA A 3 -12.27 54.72 -2.62
CA ALA A 3 -13.18 53.56 -2.65
C ALA A 3 -12.54 52.24 -3.16
N LYS A 4 -11.24 52.21 -3.47
CA LYS A 4 -10.58 51.01 -4.05
C LYS A 4 -9.74 50.18 -3.07
N LEU A 5 -9.50 50.68 -1.85
CA LEU A 5 -8.67 50.00 -0.86
C LEU A 5 -9.31 48.73 -0.23
N PRO A 6 -10.62 48.69 0.10
CA PRO A 6 -11.21 47.49 0.71
C PRO A 6 -11.37 46.33 -0.30
N SER A 7 -11.52 46.63 -1.59
CA SER A 7 -11.61 45.60 -2.64
C SER A 7 -10.28 44.92 -2.93
N LEU A 8 -9.15 45.62 -2.75
CA LEU A 8 -7.81 45.05 -2.94
C LEU A 8 -7.41 44.17 -1.75
N LEU A 9 -7.82 44.54 -0.53
CA LEU A 9 -7.62 43.73 0.67
C LEU A 9 -8.45 42.43 0.63
N LEU A 10 -9.68 42.48 0.12
CA LEU A 10 -10.53 41.30 -0.05
C LEU A 10 -9.97 40.34 -1.11
N LEU A 11 -9.39 40.87 -2.20
CA LEU A 11 -8.68 40.05 -3.20
C LEU A 11 -7.43 39.40 -2.61
N LEU A 12 -6.63 40.15 -1.83
CA LEU A 12 -5.43 39.61 -1.15
C LEU A 12 -5.79 38.52 -0.13
N VAL A 13 -6.87 38.66 0.64
CA VAL A 13 -7.33 37.61 1.58
C VAL A 13 -7.86 36.36 0.84
N LEU A 14 -8.43 36.52 -0.35
CA LEU A 14 -8.81 35.38 -1.23
C LEU A 14 -7.59 34.65 -1.82
N PHE A 15 -6.47 35.36 -2.09
CA PHE A 15 -5.22 34.73 -2.52
C PHE A 15 -4.40 34.10 -1.37
N HIS A 16 -4.56 34.55 -0.12
CA HIS A 16 -3.88 33.96 1.05
C HIS A 16 -4.53 32.67 1.57
N ASN A 17 -5.69 32.28 1.04
CA ASN A 17 -6.37 31.02 1.38
C ASN A 17 -6.30 29.96 0.26
N LEU A 18 -5.48 30.17 -0.77
CA LEU A 18 -4.98 29.06 -1.57
C LEU A 18 -3.89 28.37 -0.75
N SER A 19 -4.30 27.62 0.29
CA SER A 19 -3.46 26.53 0.75
C SER A 19 -3.19 25.68 -0.48
N ALA A 20 -1.91 25.53 -0.86
CA ALA A 20 -1.57 24.61 -1.92
C ALA A 20 -2.14 23.24 -1.52
N VAL A 21 -3.17 22.78 -2.22
CA VAL A 21 -3.73 21.45 -2.00
C VAL A 21 -2.75 20.48 -2.62
N TYR A 22 -1.84 19.96 -1.80
CA TYR A 22 -0.99 18.83 -2.19
C TYR A 22 -1.86 17.59 -2.17
N SER A 23 -2.26 17.12 -3.35
CA SER A 23 -3.16 15.97 -3.46
C SER A 23 -2.48 14.70 -2.96
N ILE A 24 -3.09 14.09 -1.95
CA ILE A 24 -2.65 12.85 -1.33
C ILE A 24 -3.77 11.84 -1.45
N GLY A 25 -3.51 10.79 -2.21
CA GLY A 25 -4.45 9.72 -2.47
C GLY A 25 -4.16 8.49 -1.63
N VAL A 26 -5.10 7.55 -1.67
CA VAL A 26 -4.91 6.20 -1.13
C VAL A 26 -5.45 5.17 -2.12
N ASN A 27 -4.80 4.02 -2.20
CA ASN A 27 -5.30 2.87 -2.94
C ASN A 27 -6.35 2.15 -2.08
N TYR A 28 -7.57 2.03 -2.60
CA TYR A 28 -8.64 1.24 -2.00
C TYR A 28 -8.69 -0.13 -2.68
N GLY A 29 -7.83 -1.03 -2.22
CA GLY A 29 -7.81 -2.43 -2.62
C GLY A 29 -8.94 -3.22 -1.96
N THR A 30 -9.49 -4.19 -2.69
CA THR A 30 -10.65 -4.99 -2.28
C THR A 30 -10.40 -6.48 -2.39
N VAL A 31 -9.13 -6.92 -2.39
CA VAL A 31 -8.77 -8.34 -2.34
C VAL A 31 -8.88 -8.83 -0.89
N ALA A 32 -10.11 -8.78 -0.37
CA ALA A 32 -10.46 -9.08 1.01
C ALA A 32 -11.95 -9.43 1.16
N ASP A 33 -12.31 -10.18 2.20
CA ASP A 33 -13.69 -10.60 2.51
C ASP A 33 -14.27 -10.00 3.81
N ASN A 34 -13.53 -9.10 4.45
CA ASN A 34 -13.86 -8.57 5.78
C ASN A 34 -13.94 -7.04 5.85
N LEU A 35 -13.93 -6.36 4.70
CA LEU A 35 -14.01 -4.90 4.63
C LEU A 35 -15.45 -4.41 4.87
N ALA A 36 -15.57 -3.19 5.39
CA ALA A 36 -16.84 -2.48 5.49
C ALA A 36 -17.43 -2.19 4.09
N SER A 37 -18.71 -1.81 4.04
CA SER A 37 -19.37 -1.49 2.78
C SER A 37 -18.70 -0.30 2.07
N PRO A 38 -18.76 -0.21 0.73
CA PRO A 38 -18.19 0.92 0.00
C PRO A 38 -18.69 2.29 0.49
N SER A 39 -19.96 2.37 0.91
CA SER A 39 -20.56 3.61 1.46
C SER A 39 -19.95 4.04 2.80
N GLU A 40 -19.69 3.09 3.69
CA GLU A 40 -19.03 3.37 4.97
C GLU A 40 -17.57 3.77 4.75
N VAL A 41 -16.89 3.12 3.81
CA VAL A 41 -15.51 3.46 3.44
C VAL A 41 -15.43 4.87 2.84
N ALA A 42 -16.31 5.22 1.90
CA ALA A 42 -16.33 6.54 1.28
C ALA A 42 -16.62 7.65 2.31
N ALA A 43 -17.58 7.43 3.23
CA ALA A 43 -17.87 8.35 4.32
C ALA A 43 -16.67 8.48 5.28
N PHE A 44 -16.04 7.37 5.64
CA PHE A 44 -14.85 7.37 6.50
C PHE A 44 -13.70 8.15 5.88
N ILE A 45 -13.35 7.91 4.62
CA ILE A 45 -12.28 8.65 3.93
C ILE A 45 -12.59 10.14 3.95
N LYS A 46 -13.81 10.52 3.56
CA LYS A 46 -14.26 11.92 3.49
C LYS A 46 -14.17 12.64 4.84
N ASP A 47 -14.64 12.00 5.89
CA ASP A 47 -14.85 12.66 7.18
C ASP A 47 -13.65 12.52 8.12
N LYS A 48 -12.91 11.41 8.03
CA LYS A 48 -11.91 11.00 9.02
C LYS A 48 -10.48 11.01 8.52
N THR A 49 -10.22 11.11 7.22
CA THR A 49 -8.85 11.00 6.67
C THR A 49 -8.39 12.27 5.96
N ILE A 50 -7.08 12.41 5.77
CA ILE A 50 -6.49 13.51 4.99
C ILE A 50 -6.62 13.31 3.48
N PHE A 51 -7.02 12.12 3.02
CA PHE A 51 -7.02 11.79 1.61
C PHE A 51 -8.11 12.57 0.85
N ASP A 52 -7.70 13.24 -0.23
CA ASP A 52 -8.59 13.93 -1.15
C ASP A 52 -8.85 13.11 -2.42
N ARG A 53 -8.19 11.95 -2.55
CA ARG A 53 -8.27 11.07 -3.71
C ARG A 53 -8.21 9.59 -3.35
N VAL A 54 -8.81 8.76 -4.20
CA VAL A 54 -8.83 7.31 -4.07
C VAL A 54 -8.56 6.66 -5.42
N LYS A 55 -7.72 5.63 -5.46
CA LYS A 55 -7.51 4.77 -6.62
C LYS A 55 -8.08 3.38 -6.35
N ILE A 56 -8.92 2.88 -7.25
CA ILE A 56 -9.45 1.51 -7.26
C ILE A 56 -8.91 0.75 -8.47
N PHE A 57 -8.87 -0.57 -8.38
CA PHE A 57 -8.20 -1.46 -9.34
C PHE A 57 -9.15 -2.09 -10.38
N ASP A 58 -10.39 -1.61 -10.41
CA ASP A 58 -11.43 -2.01 -11.35
C ASP A 58 -12.39 -0.83 -11.62
N THR A 59 -13.58 -1.14 -12.14
CA THR A 59 -14.71 -0.21 -12.30
C THR A 59 -15.94 -0.65 -11.51
N ASN A 60 -15.76 -1.12 -10.26
CA ASN A 60 -16.85 -1.57 -9.42
C ASN A 60 -17.92 -0.47 -9.22
N PRO A 61 -19.17 -0.69 -9.71
CA PRO A 61 -20.19 0.35 -9.72
C PRO A 61 -20.67 0.74 -8.30
N ASP A 62 -20.62 -0.18 -7.34
CA ASP A 62 -21.01 0.10 -5.95
C ASP A 62 -20.00 1.05 -5.29
N ILE A 63 -18.71 0.85 -5.57
CA ILE A 63 -17.65 1.74 -5.08
C ILE A 63 -17.76 3.10 -5.78
N ILE A 64 -17.88 3.15 -7.11
CA ILE A 64 -17.98 4.43 -7.83
C ILE A 64 -19.21 5.23 -7.34
N ASN A 65 -20.36 4.57 -7.11
CA ASN A 65 -21.55 5.21 -6.54
C ASN A 65 -21.35 5.70 -5.10
N ALA A 66 -20.62 4.95 -4.27
CA ALA A 66 -20.34 5.35 -2.89
C ALA A 66 -19.57 6.68 -2.80
N PHE A 67 -18.76 7.01 -3.81
CA PHE A 67 -18.05 8.29 -3.89
C PHE A 67 -18.86 9.43 -4.52
N ALA A 68 -20.11 9.20 -4.93
CA ALA A 68 -20.97 10.25 -5.49
C ALA A 68 -21.16 11.41 -4.51
N ASN A 69 -20.99 12.64 -5.00
CA ASN A 69 -21.14 13.89 -4.25
C ASN A 69 -20.25 14.00 -2.99
N THR A 70 -19.20 13.18 -2.87
CA THR A 70 -18.25 13.27 -1.74
C THR A 70 -17.24 14.39 -1.92
N GLY A 71 -16.93 14.74 -3.18
CA GLY A 71 -15.87 15.69 -3.55
C GLY A 71 -14.47 15.06 -3.66
N ILE A 72 -14.30 13.81 -3.21
CA ILE A 72 -13.07 13.02 -3.33
C ILE A 72 -12.85 12.65 -4.79
N GLY A 73 -11.63 12.84 -5.30
CA GLY A 73 -11.26 12.41 -6.65
C GLY A 73 -11.12 10.89 -6.73
N LEU A 74 -11.69 10.27 -7.75
CA LEU A 74 -11.64 8.82 -7.95
C LEU A 74 -10.83 8.47 -9.20
N THR A 75 -9.88 7.56 -9.06
CA THR A 75 -9.18 6.90 -10.15
C THR A 75 -9.71 5.49 -10.29
N VAL A 76 -10.17 5.14 -11.48
CA VAL A 76 -10.68 3.80 -11.81
C VAL A 76 -9.72 3.10 -12.77
N THR A 77 -9.75 1.78 -12.81
CA THR A 77 -8.79 0.99 -13.59
C THR A 77 -9.48 0.04 -14.54
N VAL A 78 -9.08 0.06 -15.82
CA VAL A 78 -9.39 -0.99 -16.78
C VAL A 78 -8.63 -2.24 -16.35
N VAL A 79 -9.33 -3.36 -16.17
CA VAL A 79 -8.69 -4.64 -15.84
C VAL A 79 -7.74 -5.06 -16.97
N ASN A 80 -6.54 -5.53 -16.61
CA ASN A 80 -5.46 -5.85 -17.55
C ASN A 80 -5.93 -6.68 -18.76
N LEU A 81 -6.78 -7.70 -18.54
CA LEU A 81 -7.23 -8.63 -19.58
C LEU A 81 -8.18 -8.02 -20.62
N ASP A 82 -8.72 -6.83 -20.38
CA ASP A 82 -9.60 -6.16 -21.36
C ASP A 82 -8.84 -5.26 -22.33
N ILE A 83 -7.56 -4.95 -22.07
CA ILE A 83 -6.74 -4.05 -22.89
C ILE A 83 -6.77 -4.42 -24.39
N PRO A 84 -6.58 -5.68 -24.82
CA PRO A 84 -6.54 -6.02 -26.24
C PRO A 84 -7.86 -5.73 -26.96
N LYS A 85 -9.01 -5.85 -26.27
CA LYS A 85 -10.32 -5.58 -26.87
C LYS A 85 -10.56 -4.09 -27.07
N LEU A 86 -10.05 -3.26 -26.15
CA LEU A 86 -10.30 -1.83 -26.11
C LEU A 86 -9.54 -1.05 -27.18
N VAL A 87 -8.69 -1.69 -27.98
CA VAL A 87 -8.13 -1.06 -29.19
C VAL A 87 -9.19 -0.80 -30.26
N HIS A 88 -10.33 -1.51 -30.20
CA HIS A 88 -11.44 -1.34 -31.12
C HIS A 88 -12.36 -0.17 -30.66
N PRO A 89 -12.60 0.85 -31.50
CA PRO A 89 -13.36 2.04 -31.10
C PRO A 89 -14.76 1.78 -30.55
N ASN A 90 -15.48 0.79 -31.08
CA ASN A 90 -16.81 0.42 -30.59
C ASN A 90 -16.73 -0.18 -29.18
N GLU A 91 -15.74 -1.02 -28.90
CA GLU A 91 -15.52 -1.61 -27.58
C GLU A 91 -15.12 -0.54 -26.56
N ALA A 92 -14.21 0.37 -26.93
CA ALA A 92 -13.85 1.50 -26.07
C ALA A 92 -15.05 2.43 -25.79
N THR A 93 -15.88 2.71 -26.79
CA THR A 93 -17.10 3.50 -26.63
C THR A 93 -18.10 2.83 -25.69
N ASN A 94 -18.34 1.53 -25.88
CA ASN A 94 -19.21 0.73 -25.01
C ASN A 94 -18.67 0.68 -23.58
N TRP A 95 -17.36 0.53 -23.42
CA TRP A 95 -16.71 0.51 -22.11
C TRP A 95 -16.90 1.85 -21.38
N VAL A 96 -16.68 2.99 -22.05
CA VAL A 96 -16.90 4.33 -21.46
C VAL A 96 -18.39 4.55 -21.13
N ALA A 97 -19.29 4.18 -22.04
CA ALA A 97 -20.73 4.30 -21.84
C ALA A 97 -21.24 3.46 -20.66
N THR A 98 -20.60 2.33 -20.38
CA THR A 98 -20.99 1.42 -19.30
C THR A 98 -20.36 1.81 -17.97
N ASN A 99 -19.06 2.12 -17.96
CA ASN A 99 -18.28 2.21 -16.73
C ASN A 99 -18.06 3.65 -16.24
N ILE A 100 -18.27 4.66 -17.10
CA ILE A 100 -17.96 6.06 -16.77
C ILE A 100 -19.21 6.94 -16.86
N VAL A 101 -19.91 6.92 -18.00
CA VAL A 101 -21.06 7.81 -18.26
C VAL A 101 -22.13 7.78 -17.17
N PRO A 102 -22.53 6.62 -16.58
CA PRO A 102 -23.58 6.59 -15.56
C PRO A 102 -23.23 7.33 -14.27
N PHE A 103 -21.93 7.49 -13.99
CA PHE A 103 -21.41 8.10 -12.76
C PHE A 103 -20.88 9.51 -12.97
N TYR A 104 -20.59 9.87 -14.21
CA TYR A 104 -20.12 11.20 -14.60
C TYR A 104 -21.07 12.29 -14.07
N GLN A 105 -20.52 13.43 -13.64
CA GLN A 105 -21.18 14.52 -12.89
C GLN A 105 -21.47 14.26 -11.40
N LYS A 106 -21.78 13.02 -11.00
CA LYS A 106 -22.04 12.70 -9.58
C LYS A 106 -20.77 12.31 -8.84
N THR A 107 -19.96 11.45 -9.46
CA THR A 107 -18.66 11.03 -8.93
C THR A 107 -17.55 11.75 -9.67
N LYS A 108 -16.63 12.34 -8.92
CA LYS A 108 -15.50 13.08 -9.47
C LYS A 108 -14.42 12.10 -9.91
N ILE A 109 -14.58 11.53 -11.10
CA ILE A 109 -13.55 10.64 -11.67
C ILE A 109 -12.44 11.52 -12.27
N ASN A 110 -11.20 11.33 -11.82
CA ASN A 110 -10.05 12.13 -12.25
C ASN A 110 -9.22 11.41 -13.31
N TYR A 111 -8.99 10.11 -13.09
CA TYR A 111 -8.15 9.28 -13.96
C TYR A 111 -8.83 7.97 -14.32
N ILE A 112 -8.56 7.51 -15.54
CA ILE A 112 -8.74 6.11 -15.95
C ILE A 112 -7.35 5.53 -16.17
N CYS A 113 -6.96 4.57 -15.33
CA CYS A 113 -5.77 3.77 -15.52
C CYS A 113 -6.08 2.64 -16.51
N VAL A 114 -5.42 2.59 -17.67
CA VAL A 114 -5.54 1.46 -18.58
C VAL A 114 -4.58 0.36 -18.13
N GLY A 115 -5.10 -0.58 -17.34
CA GLY A 115 -4.29 -1.61 -16.71
C GLY A 115 -3.51 -1.15 -15.49
N ASN A 116 -2.78 -2.09 -14.89
CA ASN A 116 -1.83 -1.89 -13.81
C ASN A 116 -0.58 -2.75 -14.03
N GLU A 117 0.58 -2.10 -14.05
CA GLU A 117 1.91 -2.71 -14.18
C GLU A 117 2.06 -3.70 -15.35
N ILE A 118 1.55 -3.32 -16.52
CA ILE A 118 1.46 -4.22 -17.70
C ILE A 118 2.80 -4.81 -18.13
N THR A 119 3.90 -4.09 -17.97
CA THR A 119 5.25 -4.59 -18.31
C THR A 119 5.69 -5.77 -17.44
N MET A 120 5.13 -5.95 -16.24
CA MET A 120 5.38 -7.11 -15.38
C MET A 120 4.52 -8.33 -15.71
N SER A 121 3.50 -8.20 -16.57
CA SER A 121 2.63 -9.33 -16.94
C SER A 121 3.36 -10.41 -17.75
N GLY A 122 4.41 -10.05 -18.49
CA GLY A 122 5.07 -10.93 -19.46
C GLY A 122 4.20 -11.29 -20.68
N ILE A 123 3.02 -10.66 -20.83
CA ILE A 123 2.08 -10.95 -21.92
C ILE A 123 2.25 -9.89 -23.01
N SER A 124 2.89 -10.26 -24.12
CA SER A 124 3.16 -9.35 -25.24
C SER A 124 1.91 -8.66 -25.76
N ASP A 125 0.77 -9.36 -25.83
CA ASP A 125 -0.49 -8.82 -26.34
C ASP A 125 -1.04 -7.68 -25.46
N LEU A 126 -0.82 -7.72 -24.14
CA LEU A 126 -1.19 -6.61 -23.26
C LEU A 126 -0.29 -5.40 -23.48
N ILE A 127 1.01 -5.63 -23.67
CA ILE A 127 2.02 -4.58 -23.84
C ILE A 127 1.80 -3.83 -25.15
N VAL A 128 1.67 -4.54 -26.27
CA VAL A 128 1.54 -3.91 -27.60
C VAL A 128 0.23 -3.14 -27.78
N ASN A 129 -0.84 -3.58 -27.10
CA ASN A 129 -2.15 -2.96 -27.19
C ASN A 129 -2.38 -1.84 -26.16
N LEU A 130 -1.45 -1.60 -25.23
CA LEU A 130 -1.62 -0.62 -24.15
C LEU A 130 -1.85 0.81 -24.66
N VAL A 131 -0.91 1.36 -25.45
CA VAL A 131 -1.04 2.73 -26.00
C VAL A 131 -2.23 2.85 -26.96
N PRO A 132 -2.49 1.90 -27.89
CA PRO A 132 -3.72 1.90 -28.69
C PRO A 132 -5.00 1.95 -27.86
N ALA A 133 -5.11 1.15 -26.79
CA ALA A 133 -6.27 1.15 -25.90
C ALA A 133 -6.43 2.49 -25.15
N MET A 134 -5.34 3.08 -24.67
CA MET A 134 -5.36 4.42 -24.06
C MET A 134 -5.91 5.48 -25.02
N LYS A 135 -5.46 5.46 -26.29
CA LYS A 135 -5.96 6.35 -27.34
C LYS A 135 -7.44 6.15 -27.63
N ALA A 136 -7.89 4.90 -27.71
CA ALA A 136 -9.29 4.57 -27.98
C ALA A 136 -10.21 4.98 -26.83
N ILE A 137 -9.83 4.75 -25.57
CA ILE A 137 -10.57 5.22 -24.39
C ILE A 137 -10.63 6.74 -24.35
N HIS A 138 -9.51 7.43 -24.61
CA HIS A 138 -9.50 8.89 -24.69
C HIS A 138 -10.45 9.41 -25.76
N ALA A 139 -10.42 8.84 -26.98
CA ALA A 139 -11.33 9.22 -28.05
C ALA A 139 -12.80 8.97 -27.69
N ALA A 140 -13.11 7.87 -27.01
CA ALA A 140 -14.46 7.57 -26.52
C ALA A 140 -14.94 8.59 -25.46
N LEU A 141 -14.07 9.04 -24.55
CA LEU A 141 -14.38 10.11 -23.62
C LEU A 141 -14.71 11.42 -24.35
N GLN A 142 -13.88 11.81 -25.33
CA GLN A 142 -14.11 13.01 -26.14
C GLN A 142 -15.43 12.94 -26.90
N ALA A 143 -15.77 11.78 -27.50
CA ALA A 143 -17.03 11.56 -28.18
C ALA A 143 -18.25 11.64 -27.24
N ALA A 144 -18.09 11.26 -25.96
CA ALA A 144 -19.09 11.40 -24.92
C ALA A 144 -19.17 12.82 -24.32
N GLY A 145 -18.36 13.77 -24.80
CA GLY A 145 -18.29 15.15 -24.27
C GLY A 145 -17.56 15.28 -22.93
N ILE A 146 -16.77 14.26 -22.54
CA ILE A 146 -16.03 14.19 -21.28
C ILE A 146 -14.57 14.61 -21.52
N ASN A 147 -14.18 15.76 -20.99
CA ASN A 147 -12.88 16.41 -21.28
C ASN A 147 -11.96 16.53 -20.07
N ASP A 148 -12.50 16.36 -18.88
CA ASP A 148 -11.85 16.55 -17.59
C ASP A 148 -11.26 15.25 -17.01
N ILE A 149 -11.71 14.07 -17.47
CA ILE A 149 -11.12 12.78 -17.10
C ILE A 149 -9.87 12.51 -17.95
N LYS A 150 -8.74 12.23 -17.29
CA LYS A 150 -7.47 11.93 -17.97
C LYS A 150 -7.20 10.43 -18.02
N VAL A 151 -6.59 9.96 -19.11
CA VAL A 151 -6.22 8.55 -19.28
C VAL A 151 -4.73 8.38 -18.99
N THR A 152 -4.38 7.41 -18.17
CA THR A 152 -2.98 7.08 -17.83
C THR A 152 -2.80 5.58 -17.63
N THR A 153 -1.61 5.13 -17.24
CA THR A 153 -1.35 3.74 -16.83
C THR A 153 -0.20 3.74 -15.82
N PRO A 154 -0.36 3.09 -14.64
CA PRO A 154 0.69 2.98 -13.65
C PRO A 154 1.73 1.94 -14.08
N HIS A 155 2.99 2.38 -14.12
CA HIS A 155 4.14 1.53 -14.43
C HIS A 155 4.87 1.09 -13.16
N PRO A 156 5.39 -0.16 -13.12
CA PRO A 156 6.29 -0.56 -12.06
C PRO A 156 7.63 0.16 -12.25
N PHE A 157 8.41 0.30 -11.19
CA PHE A 157 9.74 0.91 -11.30
C PHE A 157 10.73 0.11 -12.18
N SER A 158 10.43 -1.16 -12.48
CA SER A 158 11.24 -2.02 -13.35
C SER A 158 11.26 -1.60 -14.83
N ILE A 159 10.53 -0.55 -15.23
CA ILE A 159 10.69 0.08 -16.55
C ILE A 159 12.02 0.85 -16.70
N MET A 160 12.83 0.95 -15.65
CA MET A 160 14.09 1.68 -15.62
C MET A 160 15.29 0.74 -15.89
N ALA A 161 16.17 1.12 -16.82
CA ALA A 161 17.47 0.46 -17.01
C ALA A 161 18.52 0.95 -16.00
N SER A 162 18.50 2.26 -15.73
CA SER A 162 19.41 2.93 -14.81
C SER A 162 18.65 3.97 -14.01
N SER A 163 18.96 4.06 -12.73
CA SER A 163 18.29 4.97 -11.79
C SER A 163 19.20 5.57 -10.72
N SER A 164 20.49 5.19 -10.71
CA SER A 164 21.47 5.67 -9.73
C SER A 164 22.78 6.08 -10.41
N PRO A 165 23.23 7.34 -10.25
CA PRO A 165 22.53 8.42 -9.57
C PRO A 165 21.24 8.84 -10.34
N PRO A 166 20.27 9.52 -9.70
CA PRO A 166 18.99 9.85 -10.34
C PRO A 166 19.11 10.59 -11.68
N SER A 167 20.09 11.48 -11.86
CA SER A 167 20.35 12.17 -13.12
C SER A 167 20.68 11.25 -14.30
N SER A 168 21.09 10.01 -14.02
CA SER A 168 21.40 8.99 -15.03
C SER A 168 20.18 8.16 -15.42
N GLY A 169 18.99 8.52 -14.92
CA GLY A 169 17.73 7.86 -15.21
C GLY A 169 17.53 7.57 -16.69
N LYS A 170 17.33 6.30 -17.05
CA LYS A 170 16.98 5.86 -18.41
C LYS A 170 15.97 4.73 -18.37
N PHE A 171 15.06 4.72 -19.33
CA PHE A 171 14.14 3.62 -19.53
C PHE A 171 14.84 2.37 -20.06
N ALA A 172 14.26 1.22 -19.76
CA ALA A 172 14.69 -0.08 -20.29
C ALA A 172 14.47 -0.13 -21.80
N MET A 173 15.51 -0.53 -22.55
CA MET A 173 15.54 -0.46 -24.01
C MET A 173 14.41 -1.27 -24.66
N GLU A 174 14.00 -2.37 -24.02
CA GLU A 174 12.90 -3.24 -24.47
C GLU A 174 11.53 -2.53 -24.48
N PHE A 175 11.34 -1.50 -23.65
CA PHE A 175 10.08 -0.75 -23.54
C PHE A 175 10.18 0.66 -24.11
N GLU A 176 11.38 1.25 -24.17
CA GLU A 176 11.56 2.67 -24.48
C GLU A 176 10.93 3.07 -25.82
N GLN A 177 11.34 2.43 -26.92
CA GLN A 177 10.91 2.84 -28.27
C GLN A 177 9.50 2.36 -28.63
N SER A 178 9.13 1.15 -28.18
CA SER A 178 7.89 0.47 -28.57
C SER A 178 6.68 0.87 -27.71
N LEU A 179 6.92 1.29 -26.46
CA LEU A 179 5.86 1.55 -25.49
C LEU A 179 5.95 2.95 -24.90
N LEU A 180 7.07 3.28 -24.26
CA LEU A 180 7.16 4.45 -23.38
C LEU A 180 7.23 5.78 -24.15
N ILE A 181 8.01 5.88 -25.24
CA ILE A 181 8.03 7.09 -26.08
C ILE A 181 6.65 7.36 -26.71
N PRO A 182 5.99 6.39 -27.38
CA PRO A 182 4.63 6.59 -27.88
C PRO A 182 3.62 7.00 -26.80
N MET A 183 3.79 6.48 -25.58
CA MET A 183 2.93 6.81 -24.44
C MET A 183 3.19 8.21 -23.89
N LEU A 184 4.45 8.61 -23.76
CA LEU A 184 4.82 9.98 -23.35
C LEU A 184 4.33 11.01 -24.37
N GLN A 185 4.37 10.67 -25.67
CA GLN A 185 3.75 11.50 -26.71
C GLN A 185 2.24 11.62 -26.50
N PHE A 186 1.53 10.52 -26.21
CA PHE A 186 0.11 10.56 -25.87
C PHE A 186 -0.16 11.43 -24.62
N HIS A 187 0.65 11.31 -23.59
CA HIS A 187 0.52 12.12 -22.37
C HIS A 187 0.66 13.62 -22.63
N ARG A 188 1.65 14.00 -23.43
CA ARG A 188 1.84 15.39 -23.87
C ARG A 188 0.64 15.91 -24.68
N GLU A 189 0.16 15.13 -25.65
CA GLU A 189 -0.96 15.53 -26.52
C GLU A 189 -2.28 15.69 -25.78
N THR A 190 -2.50 14.88 -24.73
CA THR A 190 -3.76 14.85 -23.96
C THR A 190 -3.71 15.64 -22.65
N ASN A 191 -2.53 16.19 -22.31
CA ASN A 191 -2.23 16.80 -21.02
C ASN A 191 -2.62 15.86 -19.86
N SER A 192 -2.19 14.59 -19.96
CA SER A 192 -2.37 13.57 -18.92
C SER A 192 -1.02 13.22 -18.28
N PRO A 193 -1.00 12.75 -17.03
CA PRO A 193 0.25 12.44 -16.35
C PRO A 193 0.79 11.07 -16.74
N PHE A 194 2.11 10.93 -16.72
CA PHE A 194 2.78 9.64 -16.62
C PHE A 194 2.67 9.15 -15.17
N MET A 195 2.25 7.89 -14.95
CA MET A 195 2.04 7.34 -13.61
C MET A 195 3.04 6.21 -13.33
N VAL A 196 3.67 6.24 -12.16
CA VAL A 196 4.67 5.23 -11.75
C VAL A 196 4.41 4.76 -10.32
N ASN A 197 4.81 3.53 -10.03
CA ASN A 197 4.72 2.87 -8.73
C ASN A 197 6.14 2.68 -8.13
N PRO A 198 6.76 3.73 -7.57
CA PRO A 198 8.08 3.63 -6.95
C PRO A 198 7.96 3.08 -5.53
N TYR A 199 8.37 1.84 -5.33
CA TYR A 199 8.40 1.19 -4.01
C TYR A 199 9.84 1.03 -3.49
N PRO A 200 10.34 1.96 -2.65
CA PRO A 200 11.55 1.75 -1.86
C PRO A 200 11.54 0.45 -1.06
N TYR A 201 10.36 -0.02 -0.64
CA TYR A 201 10.13 -1.30 0.04
C TYR A 201 10.88 -2.49 -0.58
N PHE A 202 10.86 -2.61 -1.91
CA PHE A 202 11.47 -3.76 -2.58
C PHE A 202 13.00 -3.71 -2.62
N ALA A 203 13.61 -2.54 -2.32
CA ALA A 203 15.05 -2.36 -2.19
C ALA A 203 15.56 -2.55 -0.76
N TYR A 204 14.72 -3.03 0.17
CA TYR A 204 15.09 -3.15 1.57
C TYR A 204 16.32 -4.05 1.80
N SER A 205 17.37 -3.42 2.31
CA SER A 205 18.53 -4.02 2.93
C SER A 205 18.84 -3.24 4.21
N GLY A 206 19.34 -3.92 5.25
CA GLY A 206 19.60 -3.29 6.55
C GLY A 206 20.49 -2.05 6.47
N ASP A 207 21.48 -2.05 5.57
CA ASP A 207 22.41 -0.95 5.36
C ASP A 207 21.75 0.31 4.78
N LEU A 208 20.65 0.16 4.04
CA LEU A 208 19.92 1.26 3.42
C LEU A 208 18.72 1.75 4.26
N ARG A 209 18.50 1.18 5.45
CA ARG A 209 17.28 1.41 6.26
C ARG A 209 16.93 2.90 6.39
N ASN A 210 17.87 3.75 6.81
CA ASN A 210 17.58 5.17 7.01
C ASN A 210 17.27 5.89 5.69
N PHE A 211 18.00 5.59 4.62
CA PHE A 211 17.75 6.18 3.30
C PHE A 211 16.38 5.75 2.73
N LEU A 212 15.94 4.53 2.99
CA LEU A 212 14.64 4.02 2.56
C LEU A 212 13.47 4.61 3.35
N LEU A 213 13.69 4.90 4.63
CA LEU A 213 12.63 5.29 5.59
C LEU A 213 12.61 6.79 5.92
N PHE A 214 13.29 7.62 5.13
CA PHE A 214 13.45 9.06 5.37
C PHE A 214 14.12 9.39 6.72
N GLY A 215 14.94 8.48 7.24
CA GLY A 215 15.73 8.67 8.46
C GLY A 215 17.00 9.47 8.20
N GLU A 216 17.72 9.83 9.26
CA GLU A 216 19.00 10.53 9.16
C GLU A 216 20.06 9.67 8.46
N ASN A 217 20.68 10.20 7.42
CA ASN A 217 21.71 9.55 6.62
C ASN A 217 22.57 10.60 5.90
N GLU A 218 23.72 10.18 5.36
CA GLU A 218 24.66 11.08 4.65
C GLU A 218 24.10 11.60 3.31
N GLY A 219 23.04 10.98 2.80
CA GLY A 219 22.47 11.24 1.50
C GLY A 219 23.29 10.65 0.34
N ALA A 220 22.62 10.45 -0.79
CA ALA A 220 23.25 10.05 -2.04
C ALA A 220 23.52 11.30 -2.89
N HIS A 221 24.79 11.65 -3.05
CA HIS A 221 25.20 12.79 -3.86
C HIS A 221 25.22 12.44 -5.36
N ASP A 222 24.49 13.21 -6.15
CA ASP A 222 24.43 13.12 -7.60
C ASP A 222 25.42 14.10 -8.21
N GLN A 223 26.55 13.59 -8.72
CA GLN A 223 27.65 14.42 -9.23
C GLN A 223 27.26 15.26 -10.47
N ALA A 224 26.33 14.78 -11.29
CA ALA A 224 25.98 15.47 -12.53
C ALA A 224 25.10 16.71 -12.26
N THR A 225 24.26 16.64 -11.23
CA THR A 225 23.33 17.72 -10.85
C THR A 225 23.83 18.54 -9.66
N GLY A 226 24.75 18.00 -8.87
CA GLY A 226 25.21 18.57 -7.60
C GLY A 226 24.19 18.45 -6.46
N LEU A 227 23.10 17.72 -6.67
CA LEU A 227 22.03 17.53 -5.68
C LEU A 227 22.34 16.35 -4.76
N THR A 228 21.88 16.43 -3.52
CA THR A 228 21.97 15.32 -2.56
C THR A 228 20.57 14.82 -2.22
N TYR A 229 20.32 13.54 -2.48
CA TYR A 229 19.09 12.87 -2.14
C TYR A 229 19.19 12.32 -0.74
N THR A 230 18.24 12.65 0.14
CA THR A 230 18.23 12.18 1.54
C THR A 230 17.27 11.02 1.76
N ASN A 231 16.51 10.62 0.73
CA ASN A 231 15.64 9.46 0.79
C ASN A 231 15.52 8.80 -0.59
N MET A 232 15.23 7.51 -0.59
CA MET A 232 15.11 6.69 -1.81
C MET A 232 13.89 7.07 -2.65
N PHE A 233 12.79 7.49 -2.03
CA PHE A 233 11.57 7.88 -2.76
C PHE A 233 11.85 9.02 -3.76
N ASP A 234 12.47 10.11 -3.28
CA ASP A 234 12.88 11.24 -4.11
C ASP A 234 13.82 10.79 -5.23
N ALA A 235 14.80 9.95 -4.90
CA ALA A 235 15.77 9.43 -5.87
C ALA A 235 15.10 8.61 -6.98
N MET A 236 14.14 7.74 -6.61
CA MET A 236 13.38 6.94 -7.58
C MET A 236 12.52 7.85 -8.47
N VAL A 237 11.76 8.77 -7.90
CA VAL A 237 10.89 9.70 -8.64
C VAL A 237 11.71 10.57 -9.62
N ASP A 238 12.83 11.13 -9.16
CA ASP A 238 13.70 11.96 -9.98
C ASP A 238 14.47 11.19 -11.05
N SER A 239 14.71 9.90 -10.84
CA SER A 239 15.26 9.04 -11.89
C SER A 239 14.27 8.82 -13.03
N VAL A 240 12.97 8.65 -12.72
CA VAL A 240 11.91 8.56 -13.75
C VAL A 240 11.78 9.88 -14.48
N TYR A 241 11.77 11.00 -13.74
CA TYR A 241 11.76 12.33 -14.35
C TYR A 241 12.96 12.55 -15.29
N SER A 242 14.15 12.12 -14.87
CA SER A 242 15.37 12.21 -15.69
C SER A 242 15.27 11.36 -16.96
N ALA A 243 14.71 10.16 -16.89
CA ALA A 243 14.46 9.31 -18.06
C ALA A 243 13.48 9.96 -19.04
N MET A 244 12.34 10.48 -18.54
CA MET A 244 11.38 11.23 -19.35
C MET A 244 12.04 12.44 -20.03
N LYS A 245 12.82 13.22 -19.27
CA LYS A 245 13.54 14.38 -19.78
C LYS A 245 14.57 14.01 -20.84
N SER A 246 15.33 12.92 -20.64
CA SER A 246 16.30 12.41 -21.61
C SER A 246 15.64 11.92 -22.90
N ALA A 247 14.43 11.36 -22.81
CA ALA A 247 13.61 10.99 -23.97
C ALA A 247 12.94 12.20 -24.64
N GLY A 248 13.14 13.42 -24.12
CA GLY A 248 12.60 14.65 -24.67
C GLY A 248 11.22 15.04 -24.15
N PHE A 249 10.75 14.46 -23.04
CA PHE A 249 9.41 14.62 -22.43
C PHE A 249 9.42 15.19 -21.00
N GLY A 250 10.37 16.08 -20.69
CA GLY A 250 10.51 16.69 -19.36
C GLY A 250 9.39 17.67 -18.94
N ASP A 251 8.44 17.92 -19.83
CA ASP A 251 7.21 18.71 -19.65
C ASP A 251 6.00 17.87 -19.23
N VAL A 252 6.02 16.55 -19.46
CA VAL A 252 4.94 15.65 -19.05
C VAL A 252 4.94 15.54 -17.51
N SER A 253 3.79 15.76 -16.89
CA SER A 253 3.64 15.66 -15.43
C SER A 253 3.75 14.23 -14.94
N LEU A 254 4.25 14.04 -13.72
CA LEU A 254 4.42 12.75 -13.07
C LEU A 254 3.45 12.59 -11.90
N VAL A 255 2.89 11.39 -11.74
CA VAL A 255 2.04 10.99 -10.61
C VAL A 255 2.56 9.68 -10.03
N VAL A 256 2.55 9.57 -8.70
CA VAL A 256 2.86 8.30 -8.03
C VAL A 256 1.56 7.53 -7.82
N GLY A 257 1.35 6.46 -8.59
CA GLY A 257 0.13 5.66 -8.57
C GLY A 257 0.05 4.73 -7.38
N GLU A 258 1.19 4.26 -6.88
CA GLU A 258 1.30 3.43 -5.70
C GLU A 258 2.68 3.55 -5.05
N THR A 259 2.70 3.66 -3.73
CA THR A 259 3.89 3.43 -2.92
C THR A 259 3.48 3.17 -1.49
N GLY A 260 4.23 2.35 -0.76
CA GLY A 260 3.88 1.95 0.59
C GLY A 260 4.88 0.99 1.20
N TRP A 261 4.59 0.56 2.42
CA TRP A 261 5.45 -0.34 3.17
C TRP A 261 4.62 -1.30 4.01
N SER A 262 4.88 -2.60 3.86
CA SER A 262 4.15 -3.63 4.60
C SER A 262 4.56 -3.69 6.07
N SER A 263 3.58 -3.81 6.96
CA SER A 263 3.78 -3.95 8.41
C SER A 263 4.20 -5.35 8.84
N VAL A 264 4.10 -6.34 7.94
CA VAL A 264 4.55 -7.71 8.17
C VAL A 264 5.34 -8.15 6.95
N GLY A 265 6.65 -8.30 7.08
CA GLY A 265 7.48 -8.79 5.98
C GLY A 265 7.28 -10.26 5.68
N ASP A 266 7.69 -10.67 4.47
CA ASP A 266 7.90 -12.08 4.17
C ASP A 266 9.01 -12.67 5.07
N PRO A 267 8.98 -13.98 5.36
CA PRO A 267 9.97 -14.62 6.21
C PRO A 267 11.41 -14.30 5.78
N GLY A 268 12.22 -13.84 6.73
CA GLY A 268 13.64 -13.55 6.52
C GLY A 268 13.96 -12.16 5.94
N ARG A 269 12.96 -11.32 5.61
CA ARG A 269 13.23 -9.96 5.09
C ARG A 269 13.60 -8.92 6.15
N GLY A 270 13.36 -9.17 7.44
CA GLY A 270 13.67 -8.22 8.51
C GLY A 270 12.82 -6.93 8.46
N ILE A 271 11.60 -7.05 7.96
CA ILE A 271 10.62 -5.98 7.78
C ILE A 271 9.52 -6.16 8.83
N GLY A 272 9.20 -5.10 9.58
CA GLY A 272 8.14 -5.11 10.56
C GLY A 272 7.34 -3.81 10.62
N MET A 273 6.50 -3.74 11.65
CA MET A 273 5.57 -2.64 11.87
C MET A 273 6.26 -1.30 12.11
N GLU A 274 7.48 -1.29 12.67
CA GLU A 274 8.25 -0.06 12.88
C GLU A 274 8.64 0.58 11.54
N GLU A 275 9.18 -0.20 10.61
CA GLU A 275 9.56 0.29 9.27
C GLU A 275 8.35 0.81 8.51
N ALA A 276 7.20 0.11 8.59
CA ALA A 276 5.97 0.56 7.95
C ALA A 276 5.47 1.90 8.51
N LYS A 277 5.52 2.06 9.85
CA LYS A 277 5.19 3.32 10.51
C LYS A 277 6.12 4.44 10.07
N LEU A 278 7.43 4.21 10.07
CA LEU A 278 8.42 5.21 9.66
C LEU A 278 8.23 5.63 8.20
N TYR A 279 8.14 4.66 7.28
CA TYR A 279 7.99 4.95 5.86
C TYR A 279 6.71 5.76 5.58
N ASN A 280 5.55 5.22 5.95
CA ASN A 280 4.27 5.82 5.57
C ASN A 280 4.05 7.17 6.26
N SER A 281 4.45 7.32 7.53
CA SER A 281 4.32 8.61 8.22
C SER A 281 5.26 9.68 7.68
N ASN A 282 6.49 9.33 7.30
CA ASN A 282 7.43 10.27 6.71
C ASN A 282 7.08 10.60 5.26
N LEU A 283 6.57 9.63 4.49
CA LEU A 283 6.03 9.88 3.16
C LEU A 283 4.86 10.86 3.21
N ILE A 284 3.87 10.64 4.10
CA ILE A 284 2.73 11.57 4.28
C ILE A 284 3.24 12.97 4.60
N LYS A 285 4.17 13.11 5.55
CA LYS A 285 4.78 14.41 5.89
C LYS A 285 5.52 15.03 4.70
N HIS A 286 6.27 14.24 3.96
CA HIS A 286 7.03 14.69 2.80
C HIS A 286 6.10 15.25 1.71
N ILE A 287 5.06 14.49 1.31
CA ILE A 287 4.11 14.92 0.28
C ILE A 287 3.30 16.13 0.74
N THR A 288 2.79 16.12 1.97
CA THR A 288 1.99 17.24 2.51
C THR A 288 2.81 18.50 2.81
N SER A 289 4.14 18.39 2.94
CA SER A 289 5.03 19.55 3.07
C SER A 289 5.11 20.37 1.78
N GLY A 290 4.80 19.77 0.63
CA GLY A 290 4.87 20.46 -0.64
C GLY A 290 6.26 20.76 -1.17
N LYS A 291 7.30 20.22 -0.53
CA LYS A 291 8.69 20.44 -0.90
C LYS A 291 8.99 19.99 -2.34
N GLY A 292 8.26 18.99 -2.83
CA GLY A 292 8.60 18.28 -4.06
C GLY A 292 9.90 17.49 -3.89
N THR A 293 10.48 17.08 -5.02
CA THR A 293 11.75 16.35 -5.07
C THR A 293 12.92 17.30 -5.38
N PRO A 294 14.19 16.88 -5.20
CA PRO A 294 15.35 17.71 -5.54
C PRO A 294 15.39 18.26 -6.98
N LEU A 295 15.00 17.49 -8.01
CA LEU A 295 14.92 17.97 -9.41
C LEU A 295 13.61 18.70 -9.72
N MET A 296 12.57 18.51 -8.90
CA MET A 296 11.27 19.15 -9.08
C MET A 296 10.84 19.92 -7.82
N PRO A 297 11.67 20.88 -7.33
CA PRO A 297 11.40 21.58 -6.08
C PRO A 297 10.14 22.43 -6.20
N GLY A 298 9.28 22.35 -5.18
CA GLY A 298 8.01 23.08 -5.12
C GLY A 298 6.95 22.65 -6.14
N LYS A 299 7.22 21.62 -6.96
CA LYS A 299 6.19 21.03 -7.83
C LYS A 299 5.37 20.04 -7.01
N PRO A 300 4.03 20.18 -6.96
CA PRO A 300 3.17 19.19 -6.33
C PRO A 300 3.35 17.83 -6.99
N LEU A 301 3.54 16.79 -6.18
CA LEU A 301 3.61 15.39 -6.62
C LEU A 301 2.40 14.65 -6.07
N GLU A 302 1.36 14.51 -6.89
CA GLU A 302 0.20 13.71 -6.52
C GLU A 302 0.64 12.26 -6.28
N THR A 303 0.32 11.73 -5.09
CA THR A 303 0.85 10.45 -4.60
C THR A 303 -0.25 9.64 -3.94
N TYR A 304 -0.41 8.39 -4.36
CA TYR A 304 -1.36 7.44 -3.79
C TYR A 304 -0.63 6.42 -2.90
N ILE A 305 -0.98 6.39 -1.61
CA ILE A 305 -0.40 5.45 -0.66
C ILE A 305 -1.04 4.06 -0.86
N PHE A 306 -0.22 3.03 -0.92
CA PHE A 306 -0.64 1.63 -0.96
C PHE A 306 -0.49 1.02 0.44
N ALA A 307 -1.58 0.66 1.14
CA ALA A 307 -3.00 0.81 0.78
C ALA A 307 -3.86 1.22 1.98
N LEU A 308 -5.16 1.46 1.75
CA LEU A 308 -6.08 1.89 2.81
C LEU A 308 -6.24 0.81 3.89
N PHE A 309 -6.46 -0.44 3.48
CA PHE A 309 -6.71 -1.57 4.37
C PHE A 309 -5.71 -2.70 4.16
N ASN A 310 -5.54 -3.53 5.19
CA ASN A 310 -4.96 -4.87 5.03
C ASN A 310 -5.91 -5.73 4.20
N GLU A 311 -5.38 -6.41 3.18
CA GLU A 311 -6.14 -7.19 2.21
C GLU A 311 -5.92 -8.68 2.43
N ASN A 312 -6.77 -9.31 3.24
CA ASN A 312 -6.54 -10.66 3.78
C ASN A 312 -6.56 -11.79 2.74
N GLN A 313 -7.01 -11.54 1.50
CA GLN A 313 -7.00 -12.54 0.42
C GLN A 313 -5.82 -12.37 -0.54
N LYS A 314 -4.94 -11.37 -0.33
CA LYS A 314 -3.71 -11.25 -1.11
C LYS A 314 -2.70 -12.37 -0.79
N PRO A 315 -1.80 -12.72 -1.74
CA PRO A 315 -0.87 -13.82 -1.55
C PRO A 315 0.34 -13.43 -0.68
N GLY A 316 0.48 -14.09 0.46
CA GLY A 316 1.67 -13.99 1.31
C GLY A 316 1.58 -12.91 2.40
N PRO A 317 2.44 -13.00 3.44
CA PRO A 317 2.36 -12.11 4.61
C PRO A 317 2.56 -10.63 4.24
N SER A 318 3.54 -10.32 3.39
CA SER A 318 3.81 -8.95 2.95
C SER A 318 2.58 -8.31 2.30
N GLU A 319 2.05 -8.96 1.27
CA GLU A 319 0.96 -8.42 0.46
C GLU A 319 -0.34 -8.23 1.25
N GLN A 320 -0.58 -9.04 2.29
CA GLN A 320 -1.76 -8.92 3.15
C GLN A 320 -1.69 -7.73 4.13
N ASN A 321 -0.52 -7.13 4.33
CA ASN A 321 -0.25 -6.24 5.46
C ASN A 321 0.29 -4.84 5.07
N PHE A 322 0.01 -4.37 3.84
CA PHE A 322 0.30 -3.00 3.38
C PHE A 322 -0.68 -1.93 3.89
N GLY A 323 -1.76 -2.33 4.56
CA GLY A 323 -2.79 -1.41 5.02
C GLY A 323 -2.29 -0.39 6.04
N LEU A 324 -2.76 0.85 5.89
CA LEU A 324 -2.68 1.86 6.95
C LEU A 324 -3.69 1.57 8.07
N LEU A 325 -4.84 0.97 7.72
CA LEU A 325 -5.95 0.68 8.62
C LEU A 325 -6.29 -0.82 8.59
N LYS A 326 -6.89 -1.28 9.68
CA LYS A 326 -7.59 -2.56 9.74
C LYS A 326 -8.99 -2.42 9.14
N PRO A 327 -9.65 -3.55 8.81
CA PRO A 327 -11.00 -3.52 8.24
C PRO A 327 -12.07 -2.84 9.11
N ASP A 328 -11.83 -2.73 10.43
CA ASP A 328 -12.69 -2.02 11.39
C ASP A 328 -12.38 -0.51 11.51
N PHE A 329 -11.61 0.04 10.56
CA PHE A 329 -11.11 1.42 10.51
C PHE A 329 -10.09 1.80 11.60
N SER A 330 -9.73 0.90 12.52
CA SER A 330 -8.67 1.18 13.48
C SER A 330 -7.30 1.26 12.79
N PRO A 331 -6.40 2.16 13.20
CA PRO A 331 -5.08 2.23 12.60
C PRO A 331 -4.27 0.96 12.87
N VAL A 332 -3.51 0.49 11.87
CA VAL A 332 -2.49 -0.54 12.09
C VAL A 332 -1.33 0.06 12.89
N TYR A 333 -0.97 1.30 12.57
CA TYR A 333 0.03 2.13 13.23
C TYR A 333 -0.27 3.61 12.95
N GLU A 334 0.36 4.50 13.72
CA GLU A 334 0.25 5.95 13.55
C GLU A 334 0.97 6.45 12.29
N SER A 335 0.27 6.44 11.16
CA SER A 335 0.77 6.96 9.88
C SER A 335 0.54 8.48 9.73
N GLY A 336 -0.38 9.06 10.51
CA GLY A 336 -0.81 10.45 10.32
C GLY A 336 -1.88 10.63 9.25
N CYS A 337 -2.51 9.56 8.76
CA CYS A 337 -3.58 9.65 7.75
C CYS A 337 -4.93 10.13 8.31
N LEU A 338 -5.16 10.06 9.63
CA LEU A 338 -6.42 10.42 10.28
C LEU A 338 -6.46 11.91 10.67
N ARG A 339 -7.58 12.59 10.36
CA ARG A 339 -7.83 13.98 10.78
C ARG A 339 -8.03 14.06 12.29
N GLY A 340 -7.50 15.13 12.87
CA GLY A 340 -7.66 15.40 14.30
C GLY A 340 -6.78 14.54 15.21
N GLY A 341 -5.84 13.76 14.65
CA GLY A 341 -4.91 12.94 15.41
C GLY A 341 -5.65 12.08 16.43
N GLN A 342 -6.33 11.02 15.97
CA GLN A 342 -6.68 9.97 16.91
C GLN A 342 -5.36 9.45 17.45
N GLN A 343 -4.98 9.90 18.65
CA GLN A 343 -4.03 9.16 19.45
C GLN A 343 -4.61 7.77 19.54
N VAL A 344 -3.91 6.79 18.98
CA VAL A 344 -3.93 5.44 19.50
C VAL A 344 -3.85 5.65 20.99
N GLN A 345 -4.94 5.30 21.67
CA GLN A 345 -4.88 5.08 23.09
C GLN A 345 -3.85 3.96 23.20
N GLU A 346 -2.59 4.35 23.42
CA GLU A 346 -1.65 3.53 24.15
C GLU A 346 -2.47 3.19 25.39
N PHE A 347 -3.06 1.99 25.39
CA PHE A 347 -3.29 1.33 26.64
C PHE A 347 -1.91 1.34 27.26
N GLU A 348 -1.72 2.23 28.24
CA GLU A 348 -0.53 2.24 29.08
C GLU A 348 -0.24 0.78 29.33
N THR A 349 0.85 0.30 28.75
CA THR A 349 1.41 -0.97 29.18
C THR A 349 1.74 -0.70 30.62
N ALA A 350 0.86 -1.16 31.51
CA ALA A 350 1.10 -1.16 32.93
C ALA A 350 2.54 -1.67 33.08
N GLN A 351 3.41 -0.82 33.62
CA GLN A 351 4.78 -1.24 33.89
C GLN A 351 4.68 -2.56 34.65
N PRO A 352 5.41 -3.62 34.25
CA PRO A 352 5.35 -4.87 34.99
C PRO A 352 5.76 -4.53 36.43
N LEU A 353 4.84 -4.72 37.37
CA LEU A 353 5.20 -4.80 38.77
C LEU A 353 6.23 -5.93 38.86
N GLU A 354 7.48 -5.57 39.14
CA GLU A 354 8.55 -6.53 39.32
C GLU A 354 8.09 -7.58 40.34
N GLY A 355 7.92 -8.82 39.88
CA GLY A 355 7.70 -9.98 40.74
C GLY A 355 6.38 -10.74 40.55
N GLU A 356 5.39 -10.27 39.78
CA GLU A 356 4.15 -11.02 39.56
C GLU A 356 4.00 -11.54 38.13
N LYS A 357 3.75 -12.85 38.01
CA LYS A 357 3.57 -13.56 36.74
C LYS A 357 2.33 -13.02 36.02
N THR A 358 2.52 -12.37 34.88
CA THR A 358 1.44 -11.89 34.00
C THR A 358 0.91 -13.00 33.09
N TRP A 359 -0.40 -12.97 32.79
CA TRP A 359 -1.10 -13.96 31.95
C TRP A 359 -2.00 -13.27 30.92
N CYS A 360 -2.05 -13.85 29.71
CA CYS A 360 -2.92 -13.41 28.63
C CYS A 360 -4.20 -14.26 28.59
N VAL A 361 -5.35 -13.62 28.39
CA VAL A 361 -6.65 -14.29 28.20
C VAL A 361 -7.16 -13.97 26.80
N PRO A 362 -7.53 -14.97 25.97
CA PRO A 362 -8.06 -14.71 24.65
C PRO A 362 -9.44 -14.04 24.71
N LYS A 363 -9.69 -13.12 23.76
CA LYS A 363 -10.99 -12.47 23.60
C LYS A 363 -12.08 -13.52 23.34
N ARG A 364 -13.27 -13.34 23.93
CA ARG A 364 -14.41 -14.25 23.72
C ARG A 364 -14.78 -14.29 22.24
N GLY A 365 -15.05 -15.49 21.73
CA GLY A 365 -15.53 -15.71 20.35
C GLY A 365 -14.45 -15.83 19.27
N VAL A 366 -13.17 -15.84 19.63
CA VAL A 366 -12.08 -16.02 18.67
C VAL A 366 -12.07 -17.46 18.12
N PRO A 367 -12.00 -17.65 16.78
CA PRO A 367 -11.84 -18.97 16.18
C PRO A 367 -10.58 -19.68 16.67
N ILE A 368 -10.67 -21.00 16.89
CA ILE A 368 -9.56 -21.82 17.43
C ILE A 368 -8.31 -21.73 16.57
N ALA A 369 -8.46 -21.64 15.24
CA ALA A 369 -7.33 -21.50 14.32
C ALA A 369 -6.55 -20.19 14.55
N SER A 370 -7.26 -19.08 14.76
CA SER A 370 -6.65 -17.78 15.07
C SER A 370 -5.99 -17.76 16.45
N LEU A 371 -6.56 -18.48 17.42
CA LEU A 371 -5.93 -18.67 18.73
C LEU A 371 -4.62 -19.47 18.60
N GLN A 372 -4.61 -20.53 17.79
CA GLN A 372 -3.42 -21.35 17.57
C GLN A 372 -2.31 -20.55 16.89
N LEU A 373 -2.62 -19.76 15.86
CA LEU A 373 -1.63 -18.90 15.18
C LEU A 373 -0.98 -17.89 16.12
N ASN A 374 -1.76 -17.27 17.02
CA ASN A 374 -1.22 -16.33 18.00
C ASN A 374 -0.35 -17.02 19.05
N LEU A 375 -0.70 -18.25 19.45
CA LEU A 375 0.13 -19.05 20.36
C LEU A 375 1.44 -19.48 19.70
N ASP A 376 1.40 -19.89 18.43
CA ASP A 376 2.57 -20.29 17.66
C ASP A 376 3.52 -19.10 17.46
N PHE A 377 2.98 -17.91 17.16
CA PHE A 377 3.74 -16.66 17.06
C PHE A 377 4.42 -16.28 18.39
N ALA A 378 3.70 -16.34 19.51
CA ALA A 378 4.25 -16.06 20.83
C ALA A 378 5.35 -17.07 21.25
N CYS A 379 5.26 -18.32 20.79
CA CYS A 379 6.26 -19.34 21.07
C CYS A 379 7.49 -19.26 20.14
N ALA A 380 7.33 -18.75 18.92
CA ALA A 380 8.41 -18.62 17.93
C ALA A 380 9.35 -17.43 18.20
N THR A 381 8.94 -16.47 19.03
CA THR A 381 9.73 -15.26 19.37
C THR A 381 10.71 -15.46 20.53
N VAL A 382 10.74 -16.64 21.17
CA VAL A 382 11.72 -16.99 22.21
C VAL A 382 12.95 -17.64 21.54
N THR A 383 14.09 -16.96 21.58
CA THR A 383 15.34 -17.36 20.91
C THR A 383 15.86 -18.70 21.43
N ILE A 384 15.90 -19.74 20.59
CA ILE A 384 16.55 -21.02 20.91
C ILE A 384 17.91 -21.07 20.19
N LYS A 385 19.02 -21.09 20.94
CA LYS A 385 20.33 -21.54 20.42
C LYS A 385 20.33 -23.07 20.31
N PRO A 386 20.87 -23.67 19.23
CA PRO A 386 20.89 -25.12 19.11
C PRO A 386 22.00 -25.71 20.00
N MET A 387 21.64 -26.65 20.87
CA MET A 387 22.58 -27.63 21.40
C MET A 387 22.16 -29.02 20.93
N VAL A 388 23.07 -29.65 20.20
CA VAL A 388 23.03 -31.07 19.84
C VAL A 388 23.35 -31.93 21.07
N ALA A 389 22.77 -33.13 21.13
CA ALA A 389 23.16 -34.33 21.91
C ALA A 389 22.12 -34.77 22.99
N PRO A 390 21.99 -36.10 23.26
CA PRO A 390 20.73 -36.83 23.14
C PRO A 390 20.15 -37.23 24.50
N TRP A 391 18.83 -37.14 24.64
CA TRP A 391 18.17 -37.59 25.88
C TRP A 391 17.70 -39.06 25.78
N ARG A 392 18.34 -39.90 26.61
CA ARG A 392 17.82 -41.21 27.02
C ARG A 392 16.59 -40.98 27.89
N ALA A 393 15.49 -41.64 27.54
CA ALA A 393 14.28 -41.70 28.35
C ALA A 393 14.52 -42.59 29.59
N ALA A 394 14.22 -42.07 30.78
CA ALA A 394 14.01 -42.86 31.97
C ALA A 394 12.52 -42.75 32.36
N ILE A 395 11.71 -43.66 31.82
CA ILE A 395 10.42 -44.02 32.42
C ILE A 395 10.59 -45.45 32.91
N SER A 396 10.62 -45.60 34.23
CA SER A 396 10.45 -46.89 34.90
C SER A 396 8.99 -47.34 34.75
N ARG A 397 8.75 -48.39 33.95
CA ARG A 397 7.78 -49.47 34.19
C ARG A 397 7.97 -50.56 33.13
N THR A 398 8.19 -51.78 33.61
CA THR A 398 8.27 -53.06 32.89
C THR A 398 6.85 -53.66 32.71
N PRO A 399 6.67 -54.88 32.16
CA PRO A 399 6.73 -55.22 30.73
C PRO A 399 5.47 -55.98 30.26
N GLU A 400 5.11 -55.90 28.97
CA GLU A 400 4.61 -57.01 28.11
C GLU A 400 3.87 -56.48 26.87
N GLU A 401 4.11 -57.20 25.77
CA GLU A 401 3.47 -57.15 24.44
C GLU A 401 3.87 -56.05 23.42
N SER A 402 4.65 -56.51 22.44
CA SER A 402 4.85 -55.94 21.10
C SER A 402 3.73 -56.36 20.13
N PRO A 403 3.70 -55.88 18.87
CA PRO A 403 3.82 -54.52 18.37
C PRO A 403 2.62 -54.18 17.46
N LEU A 404 2.02 -52.99 17.57
CA LEU A 404 1.29 -52.26 16.50
C LEU A 404 0.43 -51.16 17.13
N SER A 405 0.32 -50.05 16.42
CA SER A 405 -0.42 -48.82 16.74
C SER A 405 0.26 -47.85 17.71
N THR A 406 1.08 -46.96 17.14
CA THR A 406 1.25 -45.60 17.66
C THR A 406 -0.08 -44.84 17.53
N PRO A 407 -0.69 -44.33 18.62
CA PRO A 407 -1.64 -43.24 18.50
C PRO A 407 -0.82 -41.95 18.44
N VAL A 408 -0.72 -41.40 17.23
CA VAL A 408 -0.20 -40.05 17.02
C VAL A 408 -1.21 -39.07 17.63
N MET A 409 -0.82 -38.35 18.70
CA MET A 409 -1.60 -37.20 19.15
C MET A 409 -1.18 -35.97 18.31
N HIS A 410 -1.85 -35.80 17.17
CA HIS A 410 -1.79 -34.59 16.36
C HIS A 410 -2.62 -33.48 17.03
N SER A 411 -1.95 -32.39 17.39
CA SER A 411 -2.51 -31.05 17.64
C SER A 411 -3.37 -30.82 18.89
N VAL A 412 -3.23 -29.60 19.45
CA VAL A 412 -3.97 -29.06 20.59
C VAL A 412 -5.48 -28.92 20.29
N SER A 413 -5.87 -28.85 19.01
CA SER A 413 -7.27 -28.68 18.59
C SER A 413 -8.13 -29.89 18.94
N THR A 414 -7.62 -31.12 18.80
CA THR A 414 -8.37 -32.37 19.05
C THR A 414 -8.69 -32.58 20.55
N PHE A 415 -7.91 -31.95 21.46
CA PHE A 415 -8.12 -32.03 22.90
C PHE A 415 -9.14 -30.98 23.40
N LEU A 416 -9.23 -29.82 22.75
CA LEU A 416 -10.14 -28.72 23.13
C LEU A 416 -11.59 -28.99 22.72
N GLU A 417 -11.81 -29.60 21.55
CA GLU A 417 -13.17 -29.95 21.07
C GLU A 417 -13.90 -30.93 22.00
N ARG A 418 -13.19 -31.84 22.68
CA ARG A 418 -13.81 -32.86 23.54
C ARG A 418 -14.24 -32.38 24.92
N LYS A 419 -13.81 -31.19 25.39
CA LYS A 419 -13.96 -30.81 26.83
C LYS A 419 -14.75 -29.53 27.13
N LYS A 420 -15.33 -28.83 26.13
CA LYS A 420 -16.11 -27.58 26.33
C LYS A 420 -15.48 -26.66 27.40
N LEU A 421 -14.22 -26.28 27.20
CA LEU A 421 -13.44 -25.48 28.17
C LEU A 421 -13.62 -23.97 27.91
N VAL A 422 -13.75 -23.19 28.99
CA VAL A 422 -14.02 -21.73 28.96
C VAL A 422 -12.77 -20.88 29.26
N ALA A 423 -11.64 -21.49 29.63
CA ALA A 423 -10.37 -20.77 29.81
C ALA A 423 -9.15 -21.70 29.68
N LEU A 424 -8.02 -21.15 29.24
CA LEU A 424 -6.76 -21.85 29.01
C LEU A 424 -5.67 -21.17 29.85
N ARG A 425 -5.02 -21.93 30.73
CA ARG A 425 -3.89 -21.42 31.55
C ARG A 425 -2.60 -21.72 30.80
N VAL A 426 -1.92 -20.69 30.31
CA VAL A 426 -0.59 -20.82 29.71
C VAL A 426 0.43 -20.41 30.76
N VAL A 427 1.34 -21.31 31.11
CA VAL A 427 2.43 -21.04 32.05
C VAL A 427 3.73 -21.12 31.27
N ALA A 428 4.31 -19.96 30.92
CA ALA A 428 5.68 -19.90 30.42
C ALA A 428 6.63 -19.92 31.62
N THR A 429 7.26 -21.05 31.90
CA THR A 429 8.41 -21.09 32.82
C THR A 429 9.69 -20.96 32.03
N ASN A 430 10.47 -19.91 32.31
CA ASN A 430 11.87 -19.80 31.88
C ASN A 430 12.70 -20.87 32.59
N ASN A 431 12.79 -22.05 31.99
CA ASN A 431 13.81 -23.05 32.30
C ASN A 431 14.07 -23.83 31.03
N TYR A 432 15.09 -23.41 30.26
CA TYR A 432 15.90 -24.06 29.21
C TYR A 432 15.35 -25.22 28.32
N HIS A 433 14.07 -25.59 28.41
CA HIS A 433 13.46 -26.77 27.79
C HIS A 433 12.01 -26.46 27.38
N GLY A 434 11.83 -25.55 26.41
CA GLY A 434 10.59 -25.35 25.66
C GLY A 434 9.35 -24.88 26.44
N CYS A 435 8.35 -24.37 25.73
CA CYS A 435 7.05 -24.02 26.32
C CYS A 435 6.29 -25.30 26.72
N ARG A 436 5.83 -25.38 27.98
CA ARG A 436 4.87 -26.41 28.43
C ARG A 436 3.50 -25.80 28.66
N PHE A 437 2.45 -26.45 28.16
CA PHE A 437 1.06 -26.05 28.37
C PHE A 437 0.45 -26.86 29.51
N HIS A 438 -0.27 -26.21 30.43
CA HIS A 438 -0.98 -26.89 31.51
C HIS A 438 -2.44 -26.48 31.55
N VAL A 439 -3.32 -27.36 31.06
CA VAL A 439 -4.76 -27.10 30.98
C VAL A 439 -5.42 -27.58 32.27
N SER A 440 -6.08 -26.66 32.99
CA SER A 440 -6.89 -26.99 34.17
C SER A 440 -8.30 -26.43 34.00
N ARG A 441 -9.30 -27.14 34.53
CA ARG A 441 -10.70 -26.73 34.52
C ARG A 441 -10.91 -25.74 35.67
N VAL A 442 -11.16 -24.48 35.36
CA VAL A 442 -11.60 -23.50 36.38
C VAL A 442 -13.10 -23.70 36.56
N VAL A 443 -13.52 -24.03 37.78
CA VAL A 443 -14.94 -24.20 38.15
C VAL A 443 -15.57 -22.82 38.36
#